data_AF-A0A1H0VGH9-F1
#
_entry.id   AF-A0A1H0VGH9-F1
#
_cell.length_a   1.000
_cell.length_b   1.000
_cell.length_c   1.000
_cell.angle_alpha   90.00
_cell.angle_beta   90.00
_cell.angle_gamma   90.00
#
_symmetry.space_group_name_H-M   'P 1'
#
loop_
_entity.id
_entity.type
_entity.pdbx_description
1 polymer ?
#
loop_
_entity_poly.entity_id
_entity_poly.type
_entity_poly.pdbx_seq_one_letter_code
_entity_poly.pdbx_strand_id
1 'polypeptide(L)'
;MTKRMSHTACFAHFGTTPRNVQWSWSARNEETKTVAVTLWQHEFVKGIYERGPLDPTKRMRPGHPELMDNLKWALNHCEGRIRVIIAIAKDKLAETKQIAECAPTKMVVYVTHLDEMSGAFRLEARL
;
A
#
# COMPACT_ATOMS: atom_id res chain seq x y z
N MET A 1 -14.80 -17.08 -4.46
CA MET A 1 -13.55 -16.94 -5.23
C MET A 1 -13.33 -15.45 -5.53
N THR A 2 -12.27 -14.85 -5.00
CA THR A 2 -11.93 -13.45 -5.30
C THR A 2 -11.42 -13.41 -6.75
N LYS A 3 -12.09 -12.67 -7.63
CA LYS A 3 -11.73 -12.58 -9.05
C LYS A 3 -10.28 -12.07 -9.14
N ARG A 4 -9.39 -12.81 -9.82
CA ARG A 4 -8.02 -12.35 -10.09
C ARG A 4 -8.10 -11.05 -10.89
N MET A 5 -7.63 -9.96 -10.31
CA MET A 5 -7.60 -8.65 -10.97
C MET A 5 -6.15 -8.29 -11.27
N SER A 6 -5.92 -7.56 -12.36
CA SER A 6 -4.61 -6.93 -12.58
C SER A 6 -4.38 -5.85 -11.52
N HIS A 7 -3.12 -5.51 -11.26
CA HIS A 7 -2.77 -4.49 -10.25
C HIS A 7 -3.43 -3.14 -10.55
N THR A 8 -3.48 -2.75 -11.82
CA THR A 8 -4.21 -1.56 -12.30
C THR A 8 -5.70 -1.64 -12.03
N ALA A 9 -6.33 -2.81 -12.29
CA ALA A 9 -7.76 -2.98 -12.06
C ALA A 9 -8.11 -2.92 -10.55
N CYS A 10 -7.19 -3.32 -9.67
CA CYS A 10 -7.35 -3.15 -8.22
C CYS A 10 -7.36 -1.68 -7.80
N PHE A 11 -6.50 -0.83 -8.40
CA PHE A 11 -6.53 0.62 -8.15
C PHE A 11 -7.81 1.26 -8.71
N ALA A 12 -8.18 0.92 -9.94
CA ALA A 12 -9.40 1.41 -10.59
C ALA A 12 -10.67 1.03 -9.80
N HIS A 13 -10.68 -0.12 -9.11
CA HIS A 13 -11.77 -0.51 -8.22
C HIS A 13 -12.03 0.51 -7.09
N PHE A 14 -10.98 1.17 -6.61
CA PHE A 14 -11.07 2.23 -5.60
C PHE A 14 -11.15 3.63 -6.22
N GLY A 15 -11.27 3.74 -7.55
CA GLY A 15 -11.28 5.02 -8.26
C GLY A 15 -9.95 5.76 -8.21
N THR A 16 -8.83 5.07 -7.95
CA THR A 16 -7.50 5.67 -7.92
C THR A 16 -6.70 5.27 -9.16
N THR A 17 -5.76 6.14 -9.57
CA THR A 17 -4.89 5.89 -10.71
C THR A 17 -3.43 5.98 -10.25
N PRO A 18 -2.63 4.90 -10.34
CA PRO A 18 -1.23 4.93 -9.96
C PRO A 18 -0.44 5.84 -10.90
N ARG A 19 0.54 6.58 -10.36
CA ARG A 19 1.39 7.46 -11.18
C ARG A 19 2.31 6.67 -12.12
N ASN A 20 2.75 5.49 -11.70
CA ASN A 20 3.54 4.56 -12.49
C ASN A 20 3.04 3.13 -12.29
N VAL A 21 2.27 2.63 -13.26
CA VAL A 21 1.60 1.31 -13.19
C VAL A 21 2.54 0.15 -12.82
N GLN A 22 3.82 0.21 -13.21
CA GLN A 22 4.77 -0.87 -12.95
C GLN A 22 5.39 -0.83 -11.54
N TRP A 23 5.48 0.36 -10.94
CA TRP A 23 6.25 0.59 -9.70
C TRP A 23 5.46 1.22 -8.56
N SER A 24 4.24 1.69 -8.81
CA SER A 24 3.41 2.35 -7.81
C SER A 24 2.82 1.33 -6.84
N TRP A 25 3.25 1.45 -5.58
CA TRP A 25 2.69 0.68 -4.46
C TRP A 25 1.48 1.37 -3.83
N SER A 26 1.14 2.57 -4.29
CA SER A 26 -0.01 3.32 -3.83
C SER A 26 -0.52 4.25 -4.92
N ALA A 27 -1.75 4.71 -4.75
CA ALA A 27 -2.36 5.74 -5.58
C ALA A 27 -3.38 6.49 -4.72
N ARG A 28 -3.69 7.73 -5.10
CA ARG A 28 -4.76 8.50 -4.46
C ARG A 28 -5.74 9.08 -5.47
N ASN A 29 -6.93 9.38 -4.97
CA ASN A 29 -7.92 10.20 -5.63
C ASN A 29 -8.27 11.34 -4.64
N GLU A 30 -7.95 12.56 -5.04
CA GLU A 30 -8.11 13.74 -4.20
C GLU A 30 -9.58 14.18 -4.11
N GLU A 31 -10.36 14.01 -5.18
CA GLU A 31 -11.78 14.37 -5.25
C GLU A 31 -12.61 13.52 -4.29
N THR A 32 -12.35 12.20 -4.26
CA THR A 32 -13.09 11.24 -3.43
C THR A 32 -12.44 10.98 -2.08
N LYS A 33 -11.33 11.66 -1.77
CA LYS A 33 -10.53 11.46 -0.55
C LYS A 33 -10.21 9.99 -0.29
N THR A 34 -9.67 9.34 -1.31
CA THR A 34 -9.37 7.91 -1.27
C THR A 34 -7.90 7.68 -1.54
N VAL A 35 -7.22 7.03 -0.59
CA VAL A 35 -5.85 6.52 -0.78
C VAL A 35 -5.92 4.99 -0.83
N ALA A 36 -5.36 4.40 -1.88
CA ALA A 36 -5.24 2.97 -2.05
C ALA A 36 -3.77 2.55 -1.96
N VAL A 37 -3.48 1.51 -1.17
CA VAL A 37 -2.12 1.00 -0.96
C VAL A 37 -2.09 -0.50 -1.22
N THR A 38 -1.06 -0.95 -1.93
CA THR A 38 -0.78 -2.37 -2.12
C THR A 38 0.12 -2.88 -1.01
N LEU A 39 -0.29 -3.95 -0.34
CA LEU A 39 0.44 -4.56 0.76
C LEU A 39 0.61 -6.05 0.51
N TRP A 40 1.74 -6.61 0.95
CA TRP A 40 1.93 -8.06 0.89
C TRP A 40 1.09 -8.77 1.96
N GLN A 41 0.34 -9.80 1.55
CA GLN A 41 -0.50 -10.58 2.46
C GLN A 41 0.29 -11.19 3.62
N HIS A 42 1.48 -11.71 3.34
CA HIS A 42 2.29 -12.45 4.30
C HIS A 42 2.98 -11.57 5.34
N GLU A 43 3.04 -10.25 5.10
CA GLU A 43 3.56 -9.27 6.04
C GLU A 43 2.46 -8.70 6.95
N PHE A 44 1.20 -9.05 6.67
CA PHE A 44 0.05 -8.65 7.48
C PHE A 44 -0.13 -9.62 8.65
N VAL A 45 0.28 -9.22 9.85
CA VAL A 45 0.26 -10.07 11.06
C VAL A 45 -0.75 -9.52 12.05
N LYS A 46 -1.78 -10.31 12.39
CA LYS A 46 -2.83 -9.95 13.37
C LYS A 46 -3.47 -8.58 13.14
N GLY A 47 -3.71 -8.18 11.89
CA GLY A 47 -4.29 -6.86 11.60
C GLY A 47 -3.27 -5.75 11.41
N ILE A 48 -1.97 -6.03 11.59
CA ILE A 48 -0.92 -5.00 11.58
C ILE A 48 -0.01 -5.24 10.38
N TYR A 49 0.32 -4.15 9.67
CA TYR A 49 1.39 -4.11 8.69
C TYR A 49 2.40 -3.05 9.12
N GLU A 50 3.64 -3.46 9.33
CA GLU A 50 4.69 -2.57 9.79
C GLU A 50 5.89 -2.70 8.86
N ARG A 51 6.50 -1.55 8.55
CA ARG A 51 7.78 -1.49 7.87
C ARG A 51 8.70 -0.61 8.70
N GLY A 52 9.85 -1.17 9.06
CA GLY A 52 10.91 -0.43 9.75
C GLY A 52 11.66 0.53 8.84
N PRO A 53 12.69 1.21 9.38
CA PRO A 53 13.56 2.11 8.64
C PRO A 53 14.13 1.47 7.38
N LEU A 54 14.19 2.24 6.29
CA LEU A 54 14.79 1.79 5.04
C LEU A 54 16.15 2.44 4.79
N ASP A 55 17.05 1.65 4.23
CA ASP A 55 18.31 2.15 3.68
C ASP A 55 18.06 3.30 2.69
N PRO A 56 18.92 4.33 2.64
CA PRO A 56 18.75 5.47 1.73
C PRO A 56 18.53 5.07 0.27
N THR A 57 19.22 4.03 -0.21
CA THR A 57 19.09 3.52 -1.59
C THR A 57 17.72 2.91 -1.88
N LYS A 58 17.09 2.29 -0.89
CA LYS A 58 15.73 1.75 -1.00
C LYS A 58 14.68 2.86 -0.92
N ARG A 59 14.94 3.92 -0.14
CA ARG A 59 14.06 5.10 -0.05
C ARG A 59 13.96 5.85 -1.37
N MET A 60 15.03 5.86 -2.18
CA MET A 60 15.03 6.50 -3.50
C MET A 60 14.33 5.67 -4.59
N ARG A 61 13.87 4.45 -4.31
CA ARG A 61 13.14 3.64 -5.31
C ARG A 61 11.83 4.35 -5.68
N PRO A 62 11.43 4.38 -6.97
CA PRO A 62 10.35 5.25 -7.46
C PRO A 62 9.03 5.14 -6.69
N GLY A 63 8.65 3.94 -6.26
CA GLY A 63 7.38 3.71 -5.56
C GLY A 63 7.38 4.10 -4.07
N HIS A 64 8.55 4.30 -3.45
CA HIS A 64 8.62 4.57 -2.01
C HIS A 64 8.30 6.03 -1.64
N PRO A 65 8.85 7.06 -2.31
CA PRO A 65 8.46 8.45 -2.07
C PRO A 65 6.97 8.67 -2.31
N GLU A 66 6.42 8.06 -3.37
CA GLU A 66 4.97 8.12 -3.68
C GLU A 66 4.14 7.50 -2.55
N LEU A 67 4.55 6.35 -2.01
CA LEU A 67 3.89 5.73 -0.87
C LEU A 67 3.88 6.65 0.35
N MET A 68 5.04 7.24 0.69
CA MET A 68 5.15 8.12 1.85
C MET A 68 4.28 9.37 1.72
N ASP A 69 4.30 10.01 0.55
CA ASP A 69 3.46 11.17 0.26
C ASP A 69 1.96 10.82 0.37
N ASN A 70 1.55 9.66 -0.14
CA ASN A 70 0.16 9.21 -0.05
C ASN A 70 -0.27 8.84 1.39
N LEU A 71 0.61 8.25 2.20
CA LEU A 71 0.33 7.97 3.61
C LEU A 71 0.20 9.27 4.42
N LYS A 72 1.09 10.23 4.20
CA LYS A 72 0.99 11.57 4.79
C LYS A 72 -0.30 12.27 4.38
N TRP A 73 -0.65 12.18 3.10
CA TRP A 73 -1.88 12.75 2.57
C TRP A 73 -3.12 12.12 3.23
N ALA A 74 -3.10 10.80 3.44
CA ALA A 74 -4.17 10.09 4.14
C ALA A 74 -4.34 10.59 5.59
N LEU A 75 -3.25 10.81 6.33
CA LEU A 75 -3.30 11.40 7.68
C LEU A 75 -3.96 12.79 7.66
N ASN A 76 -3.59 13.62 6.70
CA ASN A 76 -4.04 15.02 6.64
C ASN A 76 -5.47 15.19 6.11
N HIS A 77 -5.93 14.31 5.22
CA HIS A 77 -7.18 14.53 4.45
C HIS A 77 -8.21 13.41 4.59
N CYS A 78 -7.78 12.22 5.04
CA CYS A 78 -8.62 11.01 5.12
C CYS A 78 -8.71 10.45 6.54
N GLU A 79 -8.36 11.23 7.58
CA GLU A 79 -8.33 10.77 8.98
C GLU A 79 -7.42 9.53 9.17
N GLY A 80 -6.36 9.43 8.35
CA GLY A 80 -5.44 8.29 8.32
C GLY A 80 -6.00 7.04 7.63
N ARG A 81 -7.21 7.09 7.08
CA ARG A 81 -7.87 5.95 6.43
C ARG A 81 -7.26 5.63 5.07
N ILE A 82 -7.00 4.35 4.83
CA ILE A 82 -6.54 3.82 3.54
C ILE A 82 -7.35 2.59 3.10
N ARG A 83 -7.44 2.40 1.79
CA ARG A 83 -7.94 1.19 1.13
C ARG A 83 -6.79 0.26 0.81
N VAL A 84 -6.97 -1.03 1.03
CA VAL A 84 -5.89 -2.01 0.85
C VAL A 84 -6.16 -2.92 -0.34
N ILE A 85 -5.16 -3.00 -1.21
CA ILE A 85 -4.99 -4.04 -2.22
C ILE A 85 -4.03 -5.06 -1.62
N ILE A 86 -4.45 -6.31 -1.47
CA ILE A 86 -3.57 -7.38 -1.01
C ILE A 86 -2.88 -8.01 -2.21
N ALA A 87 -1.55 -8.05 -2.16
CA ALA A 87 -0.70 -8.79 -3.08
C ALA A 87 -0.24 -10.10 -2.43
N ILE A 88 -0.32 -11.19 -3.18
CA ILE A 88 0.17 -12.51 -2.81
C ILE A 88 1.47 -12.74 -3.59
N ALA A 89 2.55 -13.05 -2.88
CA ALA A 89 3.83 -13.32 -3.52
C ALA A 89 3.86 -14.72 -4.12
N LYS A 90 4.50 -14.90 -5.30
CA LYS A 90 4.80 -16.22 -5.86
C LYS A 90 5.71 -17.02 -4.94
N ASP A 91 6.75 -16.35 -4.45
CA ASP A 91 7.66 -16.85 -3.45
C ASP A 91 7.87 -15.76 -2.40
N LYS A 92 7.60 -16.09 -1.14
CA LYS A 92 7.71 -15.19 0.00
C LYS A 92 9.17 -15.00 0.43
N LEU A 93 10.04 -15.98 0.13
CA LEU A 93 11.45 -15.99 0.52
C LEU A 93 12.37 -15.34 -0.53
N ALA A 94 11.86 -15.06 -1.72
CA ALA A 94 12.61 -14.37 -2.77
C ALA A 94 13.04 -12.95 -2.36
N GLU A 95 14.27 -12.57 -2.77
CA GLU A 95 14.85 -11.23 -2.57
C GLU A 95 14.05 -10.17 -3.34
N THR A 96 13.73 -10.45 -4.61
CA THR A 96 12.81 -9.64 -5.42
C THR A 96 11.48 -10.38 -5.56
N LYS A 97 10.51 -10.00 -4.73
CA LYS A 97 9.19 -10.62 -4.71
C LYS A 97 8.38 -10.28 -5.96
N GLN A 98 7.82 -11.30 -6.60
CA GLN A 98 6.87 -11.16 -7.70
C GLN A 98 5.45 -11.41 -7.23
N ILE A 99 4.50 -10.61 -7.73
CA ILE A 99 3.08 -10.80 -7.46
C ILE A 99 2.59 -12.05 -8.21
N ALA A 100 2.03 -13.00 -7.48
CA ALA A 100 1.26 -14.13 -8.03
C ALA A 100 -0.17 -13.70 -8.32
N GLU A 101 -0.80 -13.05 -7.34
CA GLU A 101 -2.18 -12.59 -7.40
C GLU A 101 -2.31 -11.27 -6.63
N CYS A 102 -3.23 -10.41 -7.06
CA CYS A 102 -3.63 -9.24 -6.29
C CYS A 102 -5.14 -9.06 -6.30
N ALA A 103 -5.69 -8.54 -5.20
CA ALA A 103 -7.11 -8.27 -5.07
C ALA A 103 -7.38 -7.06 -4.17
N PRO A 104 -8.36 -6.21 -4.50
CA PRO A 104 -8.84 -5.20 -3.58
C PRO A 104 -9.53 -5.86 -2.39
N THR A 105 -9.40 -5.29 -1.21
CA THR A 105 -10.06 -5.79 0.00
C THR A 105 -11.11 -4.81 0.50
N LYS A 106 -12.11 -5.33 1.23
CA LYS A 106 -13.08 -4.51 1.97
C LYS A 106 -12.52 -3.98 3.29
N MET A 107 -11.32 -4.43 3.67
CA MET A 107 -10.65 -4.07 4.91
C MET A 107 -10.36 -2.56 4.92
N VAL A 108 -10.66 -1.93 6.06
CA VAL A 108 -10.30 -0.55 6.30
C VAL A 108 -9.10 -0.55 7.22
N VAL A 109 -8.02 0.07 6.74
CA VAL A 109 -6.76 0.14 7.46
C VAL A 109 -6.44 1.60 7.73
N TYR A 110 -5.77 1.87 8.84
CA TYR A 110 -5.42 3.21 9.28
C TYR A 110 -3.92 3.35 9.44
N VAL A 111 -3.39 4.50 9.06
CA VAL A 111 -2.01 4.89 9.37
C VAL A 111 -1.95 5.24 10.86
N THR A 112 -1.22 4.44 11.64
CA THR A 112 -1.04 4.68 13.09
C THR A 112 0.34 5.25 13.42
N HIS A 113 1.31 5.03 12.55
CA HIS A 113 2.63 5.64 12.63
C HIS A 113 3.19 5.91 11.24
N LEU A 114 3.85 7.05 11.08
CA LEU A 114 4.56 7.43 9.87
C LEU A 114 5.80 8.24 10.25
N ASP A 115 6.97 7.78 9.82
CA ASP A 115 8.23 8.50 9.90
C ASP A 115 8.77 8.71 8.49
N GLU A 116 8.55 9.91 7.95
CA GLU A 116 9.00 10.31 6.62
C GLU A 116 10.53 10.33 6.49
N MET A 117 11.25 10.56 7.60
CA MET A 117 12.71 10.63 7.59
C MET A 117 13.32 9.24 7.43
N SER A 118 12.87 8.27 8.22
CA SER A 118 13.40 6.90 8.15
C SER A 118 12.72 6.04 7.08
N GLY A 119 11.54 6.45 6.60
CA GLY A 119 10.69 5.64 5.73
C GLY A 119 9.98 4.50 6.48
N ALA A 120 9.93 4.56 7.81
CA ALA A 120 9.20 3.62 8.64
C ALA A 120 7.73 4.01 8.72
N PHE A 121 6.85 3.01 8.79
CA PHE A 121 5.42 3.24 8.96
C PHE A 121 4.73 2.01 9.54
N ARG A 122 3.56 2.26 10.15
CA ARG A 122 2.69 1.23 10.71
C ARG A 122 1.25 1.48 10.31
N LEU A 123 0.61 0.41 9.89
CA LEU A 123 -0.78 0.38 9.46
C LEU A 123 -1.54 -0.65 10.28
N GLU A 124 -2.76 -0.32 10.70
CA GLU A 124 -3.59 -1.22 11.48
C GLU A 124 -5.00 -1.35 10.88
N ALA A 125 -5.44 -2.58 10.66
CA ALA A 125 -6.83 -2.88 10.35
C ALA A 125 -7.67 -2.76 11.61
N ARG A 126 -8.74 -1.98 11.54
CA ARG A 126 -9.82 -2.07 12.51
C ARG A 126 -10.74 -3.20 12.06
N LEU A 127 -10.82 -4.25 12.89
CA LEU A 127 -11.79 -5.34 12.79
C LEU A 127 -13.15 -4.88 13.34
#